data_AF-A0A3B4B5G2-F1
#
_entry.id   AF-A0A3B4B5G2-F1
#
_cell.length_a   1.000
_cell.length_b   1.000
_cell.length_c   1.000
_cell.angle_alpha   90.00
_cell.angle_beta   90.00
_cell.angle_gamma   90.00
#
_symmetry.space_group_name_H-M   'P 1'
#
loop_
_entity.id
_entity.type
_entity.pdbx_description
1 polymer ?
#
loop_
_entity_poly.entity_id
_entity_poly.type
_entity_poly.pdbx_seq_one_letter_code
_entity_poly.pdbx_strand_id
1 'polypeptide(L)'
;SSFSSLQQEHACVRDEAHEQEFELRVQMSGYKRMRRQHQKQLIALENRLKAEMDQHRLRLQKEIETQANNTYIELERLAKKHAAQTDKEMKTAASEERRIQQQIVAQQKRELAAFLENQKKEYRLCKDKLKEEMSEDPCTPKEEKQERLSRHKETVQRSQAEEEAHVLAQQRLVYDRSCRALKRRSLIKKHEFEQEQIREELNKKRTQKEMEHALLIRHDEATQDLERRQLQMLHKLRVELMRLQHQTELENQEEYNTRRQRELHRKHSLEKRQQPRDLKTMEMQIKKQFQDTCKVQNKQYKALKNHQLEVSPRGDHRSLLRNLKDEQTRKLAVLAEQYEHSINEMVTSQAVRVQHVSNVCPVCVQYMSNVCPVRWG
;
A
#
# COMPACT_ATOMS: atom_id res chain seq x y z
N SER A 1 -52.41 15.73 55.16
CA SER A 1 -50.94 15.70 55.01
C SER A 1 -50.42 14.54 54.18
N SER A 2 -50.95 13.31 54.32
CA SER A 2 -50.43 12.11 53.61
C SER A 2 -50.60 12.08 52.08
N PHE A 3 -51.59 12.82 51.53
CA PHE A 3 -51.83 12.88 50.08
C PHE A 3 -50.81 13.77 49.35
N SER A 4 -50.39 14.86 50.01
CA SER A 4 -49.41 15.80 49.47
C SER A 4 -48.00 15.21 49.45
N SER A 5 -47.65 14.37 50.43
CA SER A 5 -46.38 13.63 50.47
C SER A 5 -46.28 12.56 49.40
N LEU A 6 -47.38 11.85 49.07
CA LEU A 6 -47.41 10.85 47.99
C LEU A 6 -47.26 11.51 46.61
N GLN A 7 -47.94 12.63 46.35
CA GLN A 7 -47.75 13.38 45.10
C GLN A 7 -46.32 13.91 44.94
N GLN A 8 -45.67 14.29 46.04
CA GLN A 8 -44.30 14.79 46.05
C GLN A 8 -43.25 13.68 45.86
N GLU A 9 -43.47 12.49 46.41
CA GLU A 9 -42.67 11.29 46.13
C GLU A 9 -42.82 10.82 44.67
N HIS A 10 -44.03 10.81 44.11
CA HIS A 10 -44.27 10.47 42.71
C HIS A 10 -43.72 11.50 41.72
N ALA A 11 -43.61 12.78 42.10
CA ALA A 11 -42.94 13.80 41.30
C ALA A 11 -41.42 13.59 41.29
N CYS A 12 -40.82 13.41 42.46
CA CYS A 12 -39.37 13.18 42.60
C CYS A 12 -38.88 11.92 41.86
N VAL A 13 -39.64 10.82 41.89
CA VAL A 13 -39.31 9.59 41.13
C VAL A 13 -39.42 9.79 39.62
N ARG A 14 -40.33 10.64 39.14
CA ARG A 14 -40.42 10.98 37.71
C ARG A 14 -39.27 11.89 37.28
N ASP A 15 -38.90 12.85 38.10
CA ASP A 15 -37.77 13.75 37.84
C ASP A 15 -36.45 12.97 37.75
N GLU A 16 -36.20 12.02 38.67
CA GLU A 16 -35.02 11.14 38.61
C GLU A 16 -35.00 10.26 37.35
N ALA A 17 -36.15 9.73 36.91
CA ALA A 17 -36.22 8.92 35.68
C ALA A 17 -35.97 9.77 34.41
N HIS A 18 -36.47 11.00 34.38
CA HIS A 18 -36.22 11.93 33.28
C HIS A 18 -34.77 12.41 33.22
N GLU A 19 -34.13 12.65 34.36
CA GLU A 19 -32.69 12.97 34.43
C GLU A 19 -31.84 11.81 33.90
N GLN A 20 -32.17 10.56 34.25
CA GLN A 20 -31.47 9.38 33.73
C GLN A 20 -31.62 9.21 32.21
N GLU A 21 -32.83 9.40 31.70
CA GLU A 21 -33.09 9.37 30.25
C GLU A 21 -32.32 10.49 29.53
N PHE A 22 -32.25 11.67 30.13
CA PHE A 22 -31.50 12.81 29.62
C PHE A 22 -30.00 12.51 29.55
N GLU A 23 -29.39 12.02 30.63
CA GLU A 23 -27.97 11.69 30.66
C GLU A 23 -27.60 10.61 29.62
N LEU A 24 -28.43 9.57 29.49
CA LEU A 24 -28.24 8.53 28.47
C LEU A 24 -28.32 9.13 27.05
N ARG A 25 -29.29 10.01 26.81
CA ARG A 25 -29.43 10.71 25.53
C ARG A 25 -28.21 11.56 25.21
N VAL A 26 -27.66 12.27 26.20
CA VAL A 26 -26.45 13.08 26.05
C VAL A 26 -25.25 12.21 25.72
N GLN A 27 -25.00 11.13 26.46
CA GLN A 27 -23.91 10.17 26.18
C GLN A 27 -24.02 9.59 24.76
N MET A 28 -25.21 9.12 24.37
CA MET A 28 -25.43 8.55 23.03
C MET A 28 -25.23 9.59 21.92
N SER A 29 -25.60 10.86 22.17
CA SER A 29 -25.34 11.94 21.23
C SER A 29 -23.85 12.26 21.09
N GLY A 30 -23.11 12.24 22.20
CA GLY A 30 -21.65 12.43 22.26
C GLY A 30 -20.91 11.32 21.52
N TYR A 31 -21.26 10.06 21.78
CA TYR A 31 -20.68 8.90 21.08
C TYR A 31 -20.93 8.97 19.57
N LYS A 32 -22.15 9.29 19.13
CA LYS A 32 -22.46 9.48 17.69
C LYS A 32 -21.60 10.59 17.07
N ARG A 33 -21.36 11.69 17.78
CA ARG A 33 -20.50 12.79 17.31
C ARG A 33 -19.05 12.32 17.18
N MET A 34 -18.52 11.62 18.19
CA MET A 34 -17.17 11.06 18.17
C MET A 34 -17.00 10.07 17.00
N ARG A 35 -17.96 9.17 16.75
CA ARG A 35 -17.92 8.24 15.60
C ARG A 35 -17.86 8.96 14.26
N ARG A 36 -18.64 10.03 14.09
CA ARG A 36 -18.60 10.87 12.88
C ARG A 36 -17.24 11.57 12.73
N GLN A 37 -16.65 12.03 13.83
CA GLN A 37 -15.32 12.63 13.83
C GLN A 37 -14.23 11.63 13.44
N HIS A 38 -14.27 10.41 13.99
CA HIS A 38 -13.35 9.32 13.61
C HIS A 38 -13.46 9.01 12.11
N GLN A 39 -14.68 8.91 11.58
CA GLN A 39 -14.90 8.70 10.15
C GLN A 39 -14.33 9.86 9.31
N LYS A 40 -14.54 11.12 9.75
CA LYS A 40 -14.00 12.30 9.08
C LYS A 40 -12.47 12.30 9.06
N GLN A 41 -11.83 11.89 10.16
CA GLN A 41 -10.37 11.78 10.25
C GLN A 41 -9.80 10.72 9.30
N LEU A 42 -10.45 9.55 9.20
CA LEU A 42 -10.06 8.50 8.25
C LEU A 42 -10.16 8.99 6.80
N ILE A 43 -11.29 9.59 6.41
CA ILE A 43 -11.50 10.14 5.07
C ILE A 43 -10.47 11.24 4.76
N ALA A 44 -10.19 12.12 5.73
CA ALA A 44 -9.20 13.18 5.55
C ALA A 44 -7.79 12.62 5.33
N LEU A 45 -7.40 11.58 6.08
CA LEU A 45 -6.13 10.90 5.88
C LEU A 45 -6.09 10.19 4.52
N GLU A 46 -7.11 9.41 4.17
CA GLU A 46 -7.19 8.70 2.88
C GLU A 46 -7.07 9.67 1.69
N ASN A 47 -7.74 10.82 1.74
CA ASN A 47 -7.62 11.86 0.71
C ASN A 47 -6.21 12.47 0.63
N ARG A 48 -5.57 12.70 1.79
CA ARG A 48 -4.19 13.20 1.84
C ARG A 48 -3.22 12.20 1.23
N LEU A 49 -3.33 10.92 1.59
CA LEU A 49 -2.48 9.84 1.07
C LEU A 49 -2.68 9.68 -0.45
N LYS A 50 -3.93 9.78 -0.93
CA LYS A 50 -4.24 9.79 -2.37
C LYS A 50 -3.55 10.94 -3.11
N ALA A 51 -3.64 12.16 -2.58
CA ALA A 51 -2.99 13.33 -3.17
C ALA A 51 -1.45 13.18 -3.20
N GLU A 52 -0.86 12.62 -2.14
CA GLU A 52 0.57 12.31 -2.10
C GLU A 52 0.99 11.27 -3.14
N MET A 53 0.20 10.21 -3.34
CA MET A 53 0.42 9.22 -4.41
C MET A 53 0.34 9.84 -5.80
N ASP A 54 -0.63 10.72 -6.04
CA ASP A 54 -0.77 11.40 -7.34
C ASP A 54 0.41 12.35 -7.60
N GLN A 55 0.89 13.06 -6.57
CA GLN A 55 2.10 13.87 -6.66
C GLN A 55 3.37 13.03 -6.90
N HIS A 56 3.46 11.86 -6.29
CA HIS A 56 4.56 10.91 -6.52
C HIS A 56 4.56 10.42 -7.96
N ARG A 57 3.42 9.96 -8.48
CA ARG A 57 3.25 9.56 -9.88
C ARG A 57 3.65 10.66 -10.86
N LEU A 58 3.21 11.90 -10.60
CA LEU A 58 3.57 13.04 -11.45
C LEU A 58 5.09 13.33 -11.43
N ARG A 59 5.75 13.16 -10.27
CA ARG A 59 7.21 13.29 -10.18
C ARG A 59 7.93 12.21 -10.98
N LEU A 60 7.53 10.95 -10.85
CA LEU A 60 8.11 9.84 -11.62
C LEU A 60 7.93 10.04 -13.13
N GLN A 61 6.74 10.48 -13.56
CA GLN A 61 6.46 10.78 -14.96
C GLN A 61 7.41 11.86 -15.51
N LYS A 62 7.62 12.95 -14.76
CA LYS A 62 8.57 14.02 -15.15
C LYS A 62 10.01 13.52 -15.24
N GLU A 63 10.43 12.63 -14.35
CA GLU A 63 11.76 12.02 -14.40
C GLU A 63 11.95 11.16 -15.65
N ILE A 64 10.93 10.37 -16.03
CA ILE A 64 10.93 9.57 -17.27
C ILE A 64 11.02 10.48 -18.49
N GLU A 65 10.21 11.54 -18.56
CA GLU A 65 10.22 12.49 -19.67
C GLU A 65 11.57 13.22 -19.77
N THR A 66 12.13 13.65 -18.64
CA THR A 66 13.45 14.28 -18.59
C THR A 66 14.53 13.32 -19.07
N GLN A 67 14.48 12.07 -18.61
CA GLN A 67 15.41 11.04 -19.04
C GLN A 67 15.29 10.79 -20.56
N ALA A 68 14.09 10.61 -21.09
CA ALA A 68 13.85 10.40 -22.51
C ALA A 68 14.36 11.57 -23.37
N ASN A 69 14.12 12.81 -22.94
CA ASN A 69 14.63 14.01 -23.61
C ASN A 69 16.16 14.06 -23.62
N ASN A 70 16.80 13.73 -22.49
CA ASN A 70 18.26 13.66 -22.41
C ASN A 70 18.80 12.58 -23.36
N THR A 71 18.18 11.40 -23.37
CA THR A 71 18.53 10.29 -24.28
C THR A 71 18.43 10.72 -25.75
N TYR A 72 17.36 11.42 -26.12
CA TYR A 72 17.16 11.95 -27.47
C TYR A 72 18.26 12.93 -27.87
N ILE A 73 18.55 13.92 -27.02
CA ILE A 73 19.60 14.93 -27.27
C ILE A 73 20.98 14.27 -27.42
N GLU A 74 21.30 13.29 -26.59
CA GLU A 74 22.57 12.57 -26.67
C GLU A 74 22.72 11.77 -27.97
N LEU A 75 21.66 11.08 -28.41
CA LEU A 75 21.67 10.35 -29.68
C LEU A 75 21.77 11.29 -30.88
N GLU A 76 21.07 12.42 -30.85
CA GLU A 76 21.17 13.44 -31.90
C GLU A 76 22.59 14.03 -31.98
N ARG A 77 23.22 14.31 -30.83
CA ARG A 77 24.62 14.76 -30.77
C ARG A 77 25.59 13.71 -31.32
N LEU A 78 25.39 12.43 -30.99
CA LEU A 78 26.22 11.35 -31.50
C LEU A 78 26.08 11.20 -33.02
N ALA A 79 24.85 11.25 -33.54
CA ALA A 79 24.59 11.20 -34.98
C ALA A 79 25.25 12.37 -35.72
N LYS A 80 25.17 13.59 -35.18
CA LYS A 80 25.87 14.77 -35.75
C LYS A 80 27.38 14.60 -35.73
N LYS A 81 27.95 14.08 -34.64
CA LYS A 81 29.39 13.75 -34.54
C LYS A 81 29.79 12.73 -35.61
N HIS A 82 29.01 11.66 -35.78
CA HIS A 82 29.26 10.64 -36.80
C HIS A 82 29.22 11.23 -38.21
N ALA A 83 28.21 12.02 -38.54
CA ALA A 83 28.09 12.66 -39.85
C ALA A 83 29.30 13.58 -40.16
N ALA A 84 29.71 14.41 -39.19
CA ALA A 84 30.85 15.31 -39.34
C ALA A 84 32.18 14.55 -39.52
N GLN A 85 32.37 13.46 -38.76
CA GLN A 85 33.58 12.63 -38.88
C GLN A 85 33.60 11.90 -40.22
N THR A 86 32.47 11.37 -40.69
CA THR A 86 32.35 10.73 -42.01
C THR A 86 32.69 11.71 -43.14
N ASP A 87 32.18 12.94 -43.10
CA ASP A 87 32.51 13.98 -44.10
C ASP A 87 34.01 14.34 -44.08
N LYS A 88 34.60 14.43 -42.88
CA LYS A 88 36.04 14.67 -42.72
C LYS A 88 36.87 13.53 -43.33
N GLU A 89 36.55 12.28 -43.00
CA GLU A 89 37.23 11.10 -43.54
C GLU A 89 37.10 11.05 -45.07
N MET A 90 35.91 11.30 -45.63
CA MET A 90 35.70 11.37 -47.08
C MET A 90 36.59 12.43 -47.76
N LYS A 91 36.70 13.63 -47.17
CA LYS A 91 37.56 14.70 -47.69
C LYS A 91 39.04 14.33 -47.63
N THR A 92 39.48 13.70 -46.54
CA THR A 92 40.88 13.24 -46.40
C THR A 92 41.22 12.11 -47.37
N ALA A 93 40.33 11.15 -47.57
CA ALA A 93 40.52 10.08 -48.54
C ALA A 93 40.60 10.63 -49.98
N ALA A 94 39.74 11.59 -50.33
CA ALA A 94 39.74 12.22 -51.65
C ALA A 94 40.97 13.12 -51.90
N SER A 95 41.56 13.72 -50.86
CA SER A 95 42.81 14.48 -50.99
C SER A 95 44.02 13.56 -51.10
N GLU A 96 44.06 12.47 -50.31
CA GLU A 96 45.10 11.45 -50.39
C GLU A 96 45.12 10.75 -51.74
N GLU A 97 43.94 10.40 -52.29
CA GLU A 97 43.80 9.81 -53.63
C GLU A 97 44.38 10.74 -54.71
N ARG A 98 44.00 12.02 -54.69
CA ARG A 98 44.52 13.02 -55.63
C ARG A 98 46.04 13.18 -55.52
N ARG A 99 46.57 13.23 -54.30
CA ARG A 99 48.02 13.34 -54.06
C ARG A 99 48.79 12.16 -54.68
N ILE A 100 48.31 10.93 -54.45
CA ILE A 100 48.97 9.74 -54.96
C ILE A 100 48.83 9.62 -56.48
N GLN A 101 47.66 9.97 -57.04
CA GLN A 101 47.48 10.03 -58.51
C GLN A 101 48.46 11.02 -59.15
N GLN A 102 48.61 12.21 -58.57
CA GLN A 102 49.58 13.20 -59.04
C GLN A 102 51.02 12.70 -58.95
N GLN A 103 51.39 12.02 -57.86
CA GLN A 103 52.72 11.42 -57.70
C GLN A 103 53.01 10.35 -58.76
N ILE A 104 52.04 9.49 -59.08
CA ILE A 104 52.19 8.47 -60.13
C ILE A 104 52.39 9.14 -61.49
N VAL A 105 51.53 10.09 -61.85
CA VAL A 105 51.65 10.81 -63.14
C VAL A 105 52.97 11.58 -63.24
N ALA A 106 53.41 12.22 -62.16
CA ALA A 106 54.69 12.93 -62.13
C ALA A 106 55.89 11.97 -62.27
N GLN A 107 55.81 10.77 -61.69
CA GLN A 107 56.82 9.72 -61.88
C GLN A 107 56.84 9.22 -63.32
N GLN A 108 55.68 8.90 -63.90
CA GLN A 108 55.55 8.44 -65.29
C GLN A 108 56.08 9.45 -66.30
N LYS A 109 55.81 10.75 -66.09
CA LYS A 109 56.37 11.83 -66.93
C LYS A 109 57.88 11.90 -66.86
N ARG A 110 58.47 11.75 -65.67
CA ARG A 110 59.94 11.75 -65.48
C ARG A 110 60.59 10.55 -66.16
N GLU A 111 60.02 9.36 -65.99
CA GLU A 111 60.50 8.13 -66.62
C GLU A 111 60.37 8.20 -68.14
N LEU A 112 59.26 8.71 -68.67
CA LEU A 112 59.06 8.89 -70.12
C LEU A 112 60.07 9.90 -70.70
N ALA A 113 60.30 11.03 -70.02
CA ALA A 113 61.29 12.01 -70.45
C ALA A 113 62.72 11.42 -70.47
N ALA A 114 63.08 10.65 -69.45
CA ALA A 114 64.36 9.95 -69.40
C ALA A 114 64.48 8.90 -70.51
N PHE A 115 63.41 8.15 -70.79
CA PHE A 115 63.33 7.17 -71.87
C PHE A 115 63.55 7.82 -73.25
N LEU A 116 62.83 8.90 -73.55
CA LEU A 116 62.96 9.64 -74.81
C LEU A 116 64.36 10.26 -74.99
N GLU A 117 64.97 10.74 -73.90
CA GLU A 117 66.33 11.27 -73.96
C GLU A 117 67.36 10.17 -74.24
N ASN A 118 67.16 8.96 -73.69
CA ASN A 118 67.97 7.80 -74.03
C ASN A 118 67.80 7.37 -75.49
N GLN A 119 66.56 7.27 -76.01
CA GLN A 119 66.32 6.97 -77.43
C GLN A 119 67.05 7.96 -78.36
N LYS A 120 67.04 9.26 -78.03
CA LYS A 120 67.77 10.28 -78.80
C LYS A 120 69.30 10.10 -78.74
N LYS A 121 69.84 9.62 -77.63
CA LYS A 121 71.28 9.33 -77.48
C LYS A 121 71.66 8.09 -78.27
N GLU A 122 70.87 7.02 -78.16
CA GLU A 122 71.09 5.77 -78.91
C GLU A 122 70.96 5.98 -80.42
N TYR A 123 69.95 6.73 -80.87
CA TYR A 123 69.82 7.09 -82.28
C TYR A 123 71.04 7.86 -82.80
N ARG A 124 71.59 8.80 -82.00
CA ARG A 124 72.82 9.52 -82.36
C ARG A 124 73.99 8.55 -82.53
N LEU A 125 74.22 7.67 -81.55
CA LEU A 125 75.28 6.66 -81.60
C LEU A 125 75.13 5.69 -82.79
N CYS A 126 73.94 5.13 -83.01
CA CYS A 126 73.68 4.22 -84.14
C CYS A 126 73.84 4.93 -85.48
N LYS A 127 73.33 6.16 -85.62
CA LYS A 127 73.47 6.96 -86.84
C LYS A 127 74.94 7.27 -87.13
N ASP A 128 75.75 7.60 -86.12
CA ASP A 128 77.15 7.93 -86.29
C ASP A 128 77.97 6.67 -86.66
N LYS A 129 77.70 5.51 -86.04
CA LYS A 129 78.25 4.20 -86.45
C LYS A 129 77.90 3.82 -87.89
N LEU A 130 76.63 3.97 -88.27
CA LEU A 130 76.18 3.66 -89.63
C LEU A 130 76.86 4.58 -90.67
N LYS A 131 77.14 5.84 -90.32
CA LYS A 131 77.90 6.76 -91.18
C LYS A 131 79.38 6.36 -91.30
N GLU A 132 79.97 5.89 -90.22
CA GLU A 132 81.36 5.39 -90.16
C GLU A 132 81.52 4.13 -91.02
N GLU A 133 80.66 3.12 -90.85
CA GLU A 133 80.62 1.89 -91.66
C GLU A 133 80.45 2.20 -93.16
N MET A 134 79.60 3.18 -93.51
CA MET A 134 79.38 3.60 -94.90
C MET A 134 80.52 4.45 -95.48
N SER A 135 81.43 4.97 -94.64
CA SER A 135 82.61 5.71 -95.07
C SER A 135 83.80 4.81 -95.42
N GLU A 136 83.83 3.59 -94.87
CA GLU A 136 84.88 2.57 -95.13
C GLU A 136 84.67 1.79 -96.44
N ASP A 137 83.50 1.90 -97.08
CA ASP A 137 83.17 1.23 -98.35
C ASP A 137 83.20 2.22 -99.54
N PRO A 138 84.31 2.33 -100.30
CA PRO A 138 84.44 3.31 -101.38
C PRO A 138 83.70 2.92 -102.68
N CYS A 139 83.15 1.70 -102.78
CA CYS A 139 82.61 1.17 -104.03
C CYS A 139 81.08 1.30 -104.19
N THR A 140 80.37 1.76 -103.15
CA THR A 140 78.91 1.89 -103.14
C THR A 140 78.42 3.25 -103.71
N PRO A 141 77.47 3.28 -104.67
CA PRO A 141 76.94 4.51 -105.28
C PRO A 141 76.26 5.46 -104.28
N LYS A 142 76.40 6.78 -104.49
CA LYS A 142 75.86 7.81 -103.58
C LYS A 142 74.34 7.71 -103.34
N GLU A 143 73.55 7.37 -104.37
CA GLU A 143 72.10 7.19 -104.24
C GLU A 143 71.74 6.00 -103.34
N GLU A 144 72.48 4.90 -103.45
CA GLU A 144 72.24 3.70 -102.64
C GLU A 144 72.62 3.91 -101.16
N LYS A 145 73.69 4.68 -100.90
CA LYS A 145 74.05 5.12 -99.54
C LYS A 145 72.96 6.01 -98.92
N GLN A 146 72.40 6.94 -99.70
CA GLN A 146 71.33 7.84 -99.26
C GLN A 146 70.03 7.05 -98.96
N GLU A 147 69.67 6.10 -99.82
CA GLU A 147 68.48 5.27 -99.65
C GLU A 147 68.60 4.34 -98.43
N ARG A 148 69.76 3.70 -98.21
CA ARG A 148 70.01 2.89 -97.00
C ARG A 148 69.90 3.72 -95.73
N LEU A 149 70.45 4.94 -95.71
CA LEU A 149 70.33 5.84 -94.57
C LEU A 149 68.85 6.22 -94.29
N SER A 150 68.08 6.43 -95.35
CA SER A 150 66.65 6.76 -95.27
C SER A 150 65.83 5.59 -94.72
N ARG A 151 66.02 4.37 -95.27
CA ARG A 151 65.34 3.16 -94.80
C ARG A 151 65.70 2.81 -93.35
N HIS A 152 66.97 2.97 -92.96
CA HIS A 152 67.39 2.76 -91.58
C HIS A 152 66.73 3.77 -90.63
N LYS A 153 66.70 5.05 -91.00
CA LYS A 153 66.01 6.09 -90.23
C LYS A 153 64.52 5.79 -90.03
N GLU A 154 63.83 5.37 -91.08
CA GLU A 154 62.40 5.00 -91.00
C GLU A 154 62.18 3.78 -90.10
N THR A 155 63.04 2.76 -90.21
CA THR A 155 62.98 1.54 -89.39
C THR A 155 63.19 1.86 -87.91
N VAL A 156 64.21 2.68 -87.60
CA VAL A 156 64.47 3.11 -86.22
C VAL A 156 63.34 3.97 -85.69
N GLN A 157 62.78 4.90 -86.48
CA GLN A 157 61.62 5.69 -86.04
C GLN A 157 60.39 4.82 -85.75
N ARG A 158 60.13 3.80 -86.58
CA ARG A 158 59.03 2.85 -86.36
C ARG A 158 59.25 2.04 -85.08
N SER A 159 60.45 1.47 -84.89
CA SER A 159 60.81 0.74 -83.67
C SER A 159 60.71 1.61 -82.42
N GLN A 160 61.19 2.86 -82.49
CA GLN A 160 61.13 3.81 -81.39
C GLN A 160 59.70 4.18 -81.01
N ALA A 161 58.82 4.37 -82.01
CA ALA A 161 57.40 4.63 -81.80
C ALA A 161 56.67 3.42 -81.19
N GLU A 162 57.02 2.20 -81.61
CA GLU A 162 56.49 0.95 -81.03
C GLU A 162 56.91 0.79 -79.56
N GLU A 163 58.18 1.04 -79.24
CA GLU A 163 58.67 1.01 -77.86
C GLU A 163 58.06 2.11 -76.98
N GLU A 164 57.91 3.33 -77.48
CA GLU A 164 57.23 4.41 -76.77
C GLU A 164 55.77 4.05 -76.49
N ALA A 165 55.06 3.50 -77.48
CA ALA A 165 53.70 3.01 -77.32
C ALA A 165 53.61 1.91 -76.25
N HIS A 166 54.59 1.01 -76.20
CA HIS A 166 54.68 -0.04 -75.19
C HIS A 166 54.92 0.52 -73.79
N VAL A 167 55.85 1.47 -73.61
CA VAL A 167 56.09 2.16 -72.32
C VAL A 167 54.82 2.87 -71.85
N LEU A 168 54.13 3.60 -72.74
CA LEU A 168 52.88 4.28 -72.42
C LEU A 168 51.76 3.29 -72.04
N ALA A 169 51.69 2.13 -72.69
CA ALA A 169 50.75 1.07 -72.33
C ALA A 169 51.05 0.49 -70.94
N GLN A 170 52.32 0.24 -70.62
CA GLN A 170 52.74 -0.21 -69.29
C GLN A 170 52.43 0.83 -68.21
N GLN A 171 52.70 2.12 -68.47
CA GLN A 171 52.37 3.21 -67.54
C GLN A 171 50.87 3.26 -67.26
N ARG A 172 50.00 3.11 -68.27
CA ARG A 172 48.54 3.01 -68.08
C ARG A 172 48.16 1.84 -67.17
N LEU A 173 48.70 0.65 -67.41
CA LEU A 173 48.43 -0.53 -66.58
C LEU A 173 48.84 -0.33 -65.11
N VAL A 174 50.02 0.26 -64.88
CA VAL A 174 50.52 0.57 -63.53
C VAL A 174 49.62 1.60 -62.84
N TYR A 175 49.18 2.64 -63.54
CA TYR A 175 48.24 3.63 -63.02
C TYR A 175 46.92 2.98 -62.60
N ASP A 176 46.31 2.17 -63.48
CA ASP A 176 45.04 1.51 -63.21
C ASP A 176 45.13 0.51 -62.06
N ARG A 177 46.23 -0.24 -61.97
CA ARG A 177 46.49 -1.14 -60.83
C ARG A 177 46.62 -0.36 -59.53
N SER A 178 47.34 0.76 -59.55
CA SER A 178 47.55 1.60 -58.37
C SER A 178 46.25 2.26 -57.91
N CYS A 179 45.45 2.80 -58.82
CA CYS A 179 44.12 3.36 -58.53
C CYS A 179 43.19 2.31 -57.91
N ARG A 180 43.15 1.09 -58.45
CA ARG A 180 42.37 -0.02 -57.86
C ARG A 180 42.84 -0.38 -56.46
N ALA A 181 44.16 -0.47 -56.24
CA ALA A 181 44.72 -0.74 -54.91
C ALA A 181 44.36 0.36 -53.90
N LEU A 182 44.37 1.63 -54.32
CA LEU A 182 44.03 2.78 -53.50
C LEU A 182 42.55 2.78 -53.11
N LYS A 183 41.66 2.57 -54.09
CA LYS A 183 40.21 2.42 -53.85
C LYS A 183 39.92 1.27 -52.88
N ARG A 184 40.59 0.12 -53.04
CA ARG A 184 40.45 -1.01 -52.10
C ARG A 184 40.86 -0.63 -50.68
N ARG A 185 42.02 0.02 -50.50
CA ARG A 185 42.48 0.47 -49.18
C ARG A 185 41.52 1.48 -48.55
N SER A 186 41.05 2.46 -49.33
CA SER A 186 40.08 3.46 -48.87
C SER A 186 38.77 2.82 -48.43
N LEU A 187 38.27 1.85 -49.19
CA LEU A 187 37.05 1.10 -48.86
C LEU A 187 37.19 0.32 -47.55
N ILE A 188 38.33 -0.35 -47.34
CA ILE A 188 38.59 -1.10 -46.10
C ILE A 188 38.61 -0.15 -44.89
N LYS A 189 39.35 0.97 -44.98
CA LYS A 189 39.39 1.98 -43.92
C LYS A 189 38.00 2.55 -43.62
N LYS A 190 37.21 2.84 -44.66
CA LYS A 190 35.83 3.30 -44.51
C LYS A 190 34.98 2.26 -43.77
N HIS A 191 35.11 0.99 -44.13
CA HIS A 191 34.37 -0.09 -43.47
C HIS A 191 34.77 -0.26 -42.00
N GLU A 192 36.07 -0.22 -41.69
CA GLU A 192 36.58 -0.26 -40.31
C GLU A 192 36.03 0.91 -39.47
N PHE A 193 36.00 2.11 -40.06
CA PHE A 193 35.45 3.29 -39.43
C PHE A 193 33.93 3.20 -39.19
N GLU A 194 33.17 2.71 -40.17
CA GLU A 194 31.72 2.46 -40.02
C GLU A 194 31.44 1.41 -38.93
N GLN A 195 32.24 0.35 -38.84
CA GLN A 195 32.12 -0.63 -37.76
C GLN A 195 32.34 0.01 -36.38
N GLU A 196 33.31 0.91 -36.25
CA GLU A 196 33.56 1.61 -34.99
C GLU A 196 32.41 2.53 -34.59
N GLN A 197 31.83 3.26 -35.55
CA GLN A 197 30.62 4.05 -35.31
C GLN A 197 29.44 3.19 -34.85
N ILE A 198 29.22 2.02 -35.48
CA ILE A 198 28.18 1.08 -35.07
C ILE A 198 28.42 0.59 -33.64
N ARG A 199 29.68 0.28 -33.27
CA ARG A 199 30.02 -0.11 -31.89
C ARG A 199 29.76 1.01 -30.90
N GLU A 200 30.12 2.25 -31.23
CA GLU A 200 29.85 3.43 -30.37
C GLU A 200 28.34 3.61 -30.16
N GLU A 201 27.53 3.52 -31.22
CA GLU A 201 26.07 3.59 -31.15
C GLU A 201 25.44 2.47 -30.32
N LEU A 202 25.89 1.23 -30.51
CA LEU A 202 25.41 0.08 -29.75
C LEU A 202 25.76 0.21 -28.27
N ASN A 203 26.99 0.61 -27.95
CA ASN A 203 27.41 0.85 -26.57
C ASN A 203 26.58 1.98 -25.95
N LYS A 204 26.33 3.08 -26.68
CA LYS A 204 25.50 4.17 -26.17
C LYS A 204 24.07 3.71 -25.90
N LYS A 205 23.43 2.99 -26.82
CA LYS A 205 22.08 2.41 -26.63
C LYS A 205 22.04 1.42 -25.46
N ARG A 206 23.10 0.61 -25.27
CA ARG A 206 23.23 -0.30 -24.12
C ARG A 206 23.22 0.48 -22.81
N THR A 207 24.08 1.50 -22.67
CA THR A 207 24.13 2.32 -21.45
C THR A 207 22.82 3.05 -21.17
N GLN A 208 22.09 3.46 -22.20
CA GLN A 208 20.76 4.06 -22.06
C GLN A 208 19.76 3.05 -21.51
N LYS A 209 19.74 1.81 -22.03
CA LYS A 209 18.87 0.74 -21.52
C LYS A 209 19.20 0.36 -20.07
N GLU A 210 20.48 0.28 -19.72
CA GLU A 210 20.91 0.04 -18.34
C GLU A 210 20.41 1.15 -17.40
N MET A 211 20.50 2.41 -17.82
CA MET A 211 19.99 3.55 -17.05
C MET A 211 18.46 3.56 -16.95
N GLU A 212 17.74 3.19 -18.01
CA GLU A 212 16.27 3.03 -17.99
C GLU A 212 15.85 1.94 -16.99
N HIS A 213 16.52 0.79 -16.99
CA HIS A 213 16.26 -0.28 -16.03
C HIS A 213 16.55 0.17 -14.59
N ALA A 214 17.69 0.83 -14.35
CA ALA A 214 18.04 1.35 -13.04
C ALA A 214 17.05 2.44 -12.56
N LEU A 215 16.49 3.24 -13.47
CA LEU A 215 15.45 4.20 -13.14
C LEU A 215 14.15 3.48 -12.74
N LEU A 216 13.74 2.47 -13.51
CA LEU A 216 12.53 1.71 -13.23
C LEU A 216 12.58 1.01 -11.86
N ILE A 217 13.72 0.39 -11.52
CA ILE A 217 13.92 -0.25 -10.21
C ILE A 217 13.78 0.79 -9.08
N ARG A 218 14.45 1.94 -9.21
CA ARG A 218 14.34 3.02 -8.21
C ARG A 218 12.92 3.58 -8.08
N HIS A 219 12.20 3.67 -9.20
CA HIS A 219 10.80 4.13 -9.23
C HIS A 219 9.88 3.14 -8.50
N ASP A 220 10.06 1.84 -8.73
CA ASP A 220 9.32 0.79 -8.04
C ASP A 220 9.62 0.80 -6.54
N GLU A 221 10.90 0.80 -6.14
CA GLU A 221 11.33 0.88 -4.74
C GLU A 221 10.75 2.11 -4.03
N ALA A 222 10.85 3.29 -4.63
CA ALA A 222 10.31 4.53 -4.06
C ALA A 222 8.78 4.49 -3.91
N THR A 223 8.09 3.82 -4.83
CA THR A 223 6.62 3.63 -4.78
C THR A 223 6.25 2.65 -3.68
N GLN A 224 6.92 1.51 -3.58
CA GLN A 224 6.70 0.54 -2.51
C GLN A 224 6.97 1.15 -1.12
N ASP A 225 8.03 1.94 -0.97
CA ASP A 225 8.35 2.62 0.29
C ASP A 225 7.30 3.66 0.66
N LEU A 226 6.73 4.36 -0.32
CA LEU A 226 5.60 5.25 -0.09
C LEU A 226 4.39 4.46 0.36
N GLU A 227 3.96 3.44 -0.39
CA GLU A 227 2.80 2.60 -0.04
C GLU A 227 2.93 1.97 1.34
N ARG A 228 4.10 1.43 1.70
CA ARG A 228 4.36 0.88 3.04
C ARG A 228 4.17 1.93 4.13
N ARG A 229 4.70 3.14 3.94
CA ARG A 229 4.51 4.26 4.89
C ARG A 229 3.04 4.67 5.00
N GLN A 230 2.33 4.76 3.88
CA GLN A 230 0.91 5.11 3.87
C GLN A 230 0.06 4.06 4.59
N LEU A 231 0.31 2.77 4.33
CA LEU A 231 -0.34 1.66 5.04
C LEU A 231 -0.07 1.71 6.54
N GLN A 232 1.17 1.98 6.96
CA GLN A 232 1.51 2.14 8.37
C GLN A 232 0.78 3.31 9.02
N MET A 233 0.69 4.47 8.35
CA MET A 233 -0.04 5.64 8.87
C MET A 233 -1.53 5.36 9.03
N LEU A 234 -2.14 4.75 8.02
CA LEU A 234 -3.57 4.40 8.03
C LEU A 234 -3.87 3.34 9.08
N HIS A 235 -3.01 2.31 9.22
CA HIS A 235 -3.15 1.31 10.27
C HIS A 235 -3.02 1.93 11.67
N LYS A 236 -2.00 2.77 11.90
CA LYS A 236 -1.82 3.49 13.17
C LYS A 236 -3.06 4.29 13.55
N LEU A 237 -3.59 5.10 12.63
CA LEU A 237 -4.81 5.89 12.88
C LEU A 237 -6.01 4.98 13.18
N ARG A 238 -6.22 3.90 12.41
CA ARG A 238 -7.33 2.95 12.65
C ARG A 238 -7.25 2.33 14.05
N VAL A 239 -6.07 1.87 14.45
CA VAL A 239 -5.85 1.29 15.78
C VAL A 239 -6.09 2.33 16.88
N GLU A 240 -5.60 3.56 16.70
CA GLU A 240 -5.79 4.63 17.67
C GLU A 240 -7.27 5.02 17.84
N LEU A 241 -8.00 5.16 16.73
CA LEU A 241 -9.45 5.45 16.76
C LEU A 241 -10.26 4.29 17.35
N MET A 242 -9.87 3.06 17.06
CA MET A 242 -10.46 1.88 17.66
C MET A 242 -10.22 1.86 19.17
N ARG A 243 -8.99 2.14 19.62
CA ARG A 243 -8.67 2.23 21.05
C ARG A 243 -9.49 3.32 21.76
N LEU A 244 -9.58 4.50 21.16
CA LEU A 244 -10.41 5.60 21.70
C LEU A 244 -11.89 5.23 21.76
N GLN A 245 -12.41 4.56 20.73
CA GLN A 245 -13.80 4.09 20.72
C GLN A 245 -14.06 3.12 21.88
N HIS A 246 -13.21 2.10 22.05
CA HIS A 246 -13.35 1.14 23.15
C HIS A 246 -13.24 1.81 24.52
N GLN A 247 -12.33 2.78 24.67
CA GLN A 247 -12.19 3.54 25.91
C GLN A 247 -13.49 4.28 26.26
N THR A 248 -14.10 4.97 25.29
CA THR A 248 -15.39 5.64 25.50
C THR A 248 -16.54 4.66 25.79
N GLU A 249 -16.54 3.48 25.17
CA GLU A 249 -17.53 2.43 25.45
C GLU A 249 -17.40 1.89 26.88
N LEU A 250 -16.16 1.67 27.33
CA LEU A 250 -15.85 1.24 28.69
C LEU A 250 -16.30 2.29 29.72
N GLU A 251 -15.93 3.57 29.51
CA GLU A 251 -16.34 4.68 30.38
C GLU A 251 -17.87 4.78 30.49
N ASN A 252 -18.59 4.67 29.37
CA ASN A 252 -20.06 4.67 29.37
C ASN A 252 -20.64 3.48 30.16
N GLN A 253 -20.02 2.29 30.06
CA GLN A 253 -20.46 1.10 30.77
C GLN A 253 -20.19 1.22 32.29
N GLU A 254 -19.04 1.74 32.68
CA GLU A 254 -18.68 2.01 34.07
C GLU A 254 -19.65 3.02 34.71
N GLU A 255 -19.98 4.09 34.00
CA GLU A 255 -20.97 5.07 34.45
C GLU A 255 -22.36 4.44 34.61
N TYR A 256 -22.81 3.65 33.63
CA TYR A 256 -24.09 2.93 33.71
C TYR A 256 -24.14 1.99 34.91
N ASN A 257 -23.12 1.16 35.10
CA ASN A 257 -23.02 0.21 36.21
C ASN A 257 -23.05 0.95 37.55
N THR A 258 -22.29 2.04 37.67
CA THR A 258 -22.25 2.88 38.87
C THR A 258 -23.63 3.47 39.19
N ARG A 259 -24.35 3.97 38.19
CA ARG A 259 -25.73 4.49 38.36
C ARG A 259 -26.69 3.39 38.81
N ARG A 260 -26.66 2.24 38.16
CA ARG A 260 -27.49 1.07 38.53
C ARG A 260 -27.19 0.56 39.93
N GLN A 261 -25.92 0.57 40.33
CA GLN A 261 -25.53 0.21 41.68
C GLN A 261 -26.12 1.19 42.70
N ARG A 262 -26.03 2.51 42.45
CA ARG A 262 -26.63 3.54 43.32
C ARG A 262 -28.15 3.37 43.44
N GLU A 263 -28.85 3.13 42.33
CA GLU A 263 -30.30 2.85 42.35
C GLU A 263 -30.66 1.63 43.20
N LEU A 264 -29.91 0.53 43.03
CA LEU A 264 -30.14 -0.69 43.80
C LEU A 264 -29.92 -0.44 45.30
N HIS A 265 -28.88 0.31 45.67
CA HIS A 265 -28.62 0.70 47.06
C HIS A 265 -29.72 1.58 47.63
N ARG A 266 -30.25 2.53 46.84
CA ARG A 266 -31.39 3.37 47.24
C ARG A 266 -32.64 2.52 47.46
N LYS A 267 -32.98 1.62 46.54
CA LYS A 267 -34.13 0.70 46.67
C LYS A 267 -34.02 -0.18 47.91
N HIS A 268 -32.88 -0.83 48.10
CA HIS A 268 -32.65 -1.65 49.29
C HIS A 268 -32.75 -0.84 50.59
N SER A 269 -32.22 0.39 50.60
CA SER A 269 -32.34 1.28 51.76
C SER A 269 -33.79 1.67 52.08
N LEU A 270 -34.60 1.93 51.04
CA LEU A 270 -36.03 2.23 51.19
C LEU A 270 -36.81 1.00 51.68
N GLU A 271 -36.58 -0.17 51.10
CA GLU A 271 -37.18 -1.43 51.54
C GLU A 271 -36.87 -1.72 53.00
N LYS A 272 -35.60 -1.54 53.41
CA LYS A 272 -35.18 -1.73 54.81
C LYS A 272 -35.87 -0.74 55.77
N ARG A 273 -36.13 0.50 55.33
CA ARG A 273 -36.88 1.51 56.13
C ARG A 273 -38.37 1.19 56.22
N GLN A 274 -38.95 0.66 55.17
CA GLN A 274 -40.38 0.32 55.11
C GLN A 274 -40.70 -0.98 55.87
N GLN A 275 -39.74 -1.90 55.92
CA GLN A 275 -39.89 -3.22 56.54
C GLN A 275 -40.54 -3.25 57.95
N PRO A 276 -40.15 -2.40 58.94
CA PRO A 276 -40.79 -2.42 60.26
C PRO A 276 -42.27 -2.04 60.22
N ARG A 277 -42.70 -1.21 59.25
CA ARG A 277 -44.10 -0.81 59.08
C ARG A 277 -44.92 -1.95 58.49
N ASP A 278 -44.35 -2.66 57.53
CA ASP A 278 -45.01 -3.80 56.87
C ASP A 278 -45.21 -4.96 57.85
N LEU A 279 -44.18 -5.25 58.66
CA LEU A 279 -44.25 -6.26 59.73
C LEU A 279 -45.34 -5.95 60.75
N LYS A 280 -45.41 -4.70 61.24
CA LYS A 280 -46.47 -4.28 62.17
C LYS A 280 -47.87 -4.41 61.56
N THR A 281 -47.99 -4.15 60.26
CA THR A 281 -49.25 -4.27 59.54
C THR A 281 -49.70 -5.73 59.43
N MET A 282 -48.78 -6.65 59.08
CA MET A 282 -49.06 -8.08 59.04
C MET A 282 -49.35 -8.65 60.44
N GLU A 283 -48.58 -8.27 61.46
CA GLU A 283 -48.79 -8.67 62.85
C GLU A 283 -50.19 -8.27 63.34
N MET A 284 -50.63 -7.04 63.01
CA MET A 284 -51.97 -6.56 63.34
C MET A 284 -53.07 -7.37 62.64
N GLN A 285 -52.86 -7.79 61.39
CA GLN A 285 -53.80 -8.63 60.66
C GLN A 285 -53.93 -10.03 61.29
N ILE A 286 -52.81 -10.68 61.60
CA ILE A 286 -52.78 -12.00 62.27
C ILE A 286 -53.47 -11.92 63.64
N LYS A 287 -53.18 -10.86 64.40
CA LYS A 287 -53.81 -10.61 65.71
C LYS A 287 -55.33 -10.42 65.59
N LYS A 288 -55.79 -9.67 64.58
CA LYS A 288 -57.21 -9.47 64.32
C LYS A 288 -57.89 -10.78 63.97
N GLN A 289 -57.29 -11.57 63.08
CA GLN A 289 -57.80 -12.89 62.69
C GLN A 289 -57.95 -13.82 63.90
N PHE A 290 -56.92 -13.92 64.75
CA PHE A 290 -56.97 -14.71 65.98
C PHE A 290 -58.10 -14.27 66.92
N GLN A 291 -58.25 -12.96 67.15
CA GLN A 291 -59.31 -12.42 67.99
C GLN A 291 -60.70 -12.74 67.45
N ASP A 292 -60.91 -12.62 66.14
CA ASP A 292 -62.19 -12.92 65.51
C ASP A 292 -62.51 -14.42 65.57
N THR A 293 -61.53 -15.30 65.37
CA THR A 293 -61.70 -16.75 65.53
C THR A 293 -62.01 -17.13 66.99
N CYS A 294 -61.34 -16.52 67.98
CA CYS A 294 -61.64 -16.73 69.39
C CYS A 294 -63.06 -16.28 69.77
N LYS A 295 -63.55 -15.17 69.21
CA LYS A 295 -64.93 -14.71 69.42
C LYS A 295 -65.93 -15.71 68.86
N VAL A 296 -65.69 -16.25 67.66
CA VAL A 296 -66.54 -17.28 67.05
C VAL A 296 -66.58 -18.53 67.92
N GLN A 297 -65.42 -19.02 68.37
CA GLN A 297 -65.31 -20.20 69.23
C GLN A 297 -66.02 -20.03 70.58
N ASN A 298 -65.93 -18.84 71.19
CA ASN A 298 -66.68 -18.54 72.41
C ASN A 298 -68.21 -18.51 72.20
N LYS A 299 -68.68 -18.00 71.06
CA LYS A 299 -70.11 -18.05 70.70
C LYS A 299 -70.58 -19.49 70.47
N GLN A 300 -69.79 -20.28 69.74
CA GLN A 300 -70.08 -21.69 69.49
C GLN A 300 -70.11 -22.50 70.80
N TYR A 301 -69.16 -22.28 71.70
CA TYR A 301 -69.16 -22.91 73.03
C TYR A 301 -70.42 -22.57 73.83
N LYS A 302 -70.83 -21.30 73.90
CA LYS A 302 -72.05 -20.90 74.61
C LYS A 302 -73.29 -21.58 74.04
N ALA A 303 -73.41 -21.61 72.71
CA ALA A 303 -74.52 -22.28 72.03
C ALA A 303 -74.54 -23.80 72.31
N LEU A 304 -73.38 -24.46 72.18
CA LEU A 304 -73.23 -25.89 72.43
C LEU A 304 -73.52 -26.24 73.90
N LYS A 305 -73.03 -25.42 74.83
CA LYS A 305 -73.28 -25.58 76.27
C LYS A 305 -74.76 -25.50 76.60
N ASN A 306 -75.46 -24.49 76.07
CA ASN A 306 -76.90 -24.34 76.32
C ASN A 306 -77.67 -25.55 75.79
N HIS A 307 -77.40 -25.96 74.56
CA HIS A 307 -78.05 -27.12 73.95
C HIS A 307 -77.79 -28.43 74.71
N GLN A 308 -76.54 -28.70 75.14
CA GLN A 308 -76.25 -29.92 75.89
C GLN A 308 -76.93 -29.96 77.26
N LEU A 309 -77.13 -28.82 77.92
CA LEU A 309 -77.87 -28.73 79.18
C LEU A 309 -79.38 -28.92 78.99
N GLU A 310 -79.93 -28.51 77.85
CA GLU A 310 -81.35 -28.69 77.50
C GLU A 310 -81.70 -30.15 77.16
N VAL A 311 -80.79 -30.86 76.48
CA VAL A 311 -81.05 -32.22 75.97
C VAL A 311 -80.66 -33.33 76.95
N SER A 312 -79.85 -33.02 77.98
CA SER A 312 -79.30 -34.03 78.90
C SER A 312 -80.04 -34.11 80.25
N PRO A 313 -80.14 -35.30 80.88
CA PRO A 313 -80.68 -35.45 82.24
C PRO A 313 -79.87 -34.68 83.30
N ARG A 314 -80.56 -34.15 84.33
CA ARG A 314 -79.94 -33.31 85.38
C ARG A 314 -78.81 -34.00 86.16
N GLY A 315 -78.81 -35.32 86.24
CA GLY A 315 -77.74 -36.10 86.91
C GLY A 315 -76.36 -35.95 86.26
N ASP A 316 -76.32 -35.71 84.95
CA ASP A 316 -75.08 -35.71 84.14
C ASP A 316 -74.55 -34.29 83.87
N HIS A 317 -75.29 -33.25 84.26
CA HIS A 317 -74.94 -31.86 83.99
C HIS A 317 -73.57 -31.46 84.57
N ARG A 318 -73.20 -32.03 85.72
CA ARG A 318 -71.92 -31.71 86.38
C ARG A 318 -70.72 -32.20 85.57
N SER A 319 -70.77 -33.42 85.05
CA SER A 319 -69.72 -33.99 84.19
C SER A 319 -69.69 -33.32 82.83
N LEU A 320 -70.86 -33.05 82.22
CA LEU A 320 -70.94 -32.37 80.92
C LEU A 320 -70.37 -30.94 80.96
N LEU A 321 -70.69 -30.17 82.00
CA LEU A 321 -70.12 -28.83 82.18
C LEU A 321 -68.60 -28.84 82.35
N ARG A 322 -68.06 -29.84 83.05
CA ARG A 322 -66.61 -30.03 83.19
C ARG A 322 -65.98 -30.35 81.83
N ASN A 323 -66.52 -31.34 81.12
CA ASN A 323 -66.01 -31.76 79.81
C ASN A 323 -66.08 -30.64 78.76
N LEU A 324 -67.19 -29.90 78.71
CA LEU A 324 -67.36 -28.76 77.80
C LEU A 324 -66.36 -27.64 78.09
N LYS A 325 -66.10 -27.36 79.38
CA LYS A 325 -65.12 -26.35 79.79
C LYS A 325 -63.69 -26.80 79.44
N ASP A 326 -63.35 -28.06 79.69
CA ASP A 326 -62.04 -28.62 79.34
C ASP A 326 -61.83 -28.59 77.82
N GLU A 327 -62.87 -28.88 77.03
CA GLU A 327 -62.86 -28.81 75.57
C GLU A 327 -62.76 -27.35 75.07
N GLN A 328 -63.42 -26.39 75.71
CA GLN A 328 -63.27 -24.97 75.42
C GLN A 328 -61.84 -24.50 75.66
N THR A 329 -61.24 -24.89 76.79
CA THR A 329 -59.85 -24.57 77.13
C THR A 329 -58.89 -25.19 76.12
N ARG A 330 -59.11 -26.45 75.71
CA ARG A 330 -58.31 -27.12 74.68
C ARG A 330 -58.39 -26.40 73.33
N LYS A 331 -59.60 -26.05 72.86
CA LYS A 331 -59.78 -25.33 71.59
C LYS A 331 -59.15 -23.95 71.60
N LEU A 332 -59.24 -23.22 72.71
CA LEU A 332 -58.56 -21.92 72.85
C LEU A 332 -57.03 -22.06 72.89
N ALA A 333 -56.50 -23.12 73.51
CA ALA A 333 -55.07 -23.42 73.50
C ALA A 333 -54.56 -23.70 72.07
N VAL A 334 -55.28 -24.51 71.29
CA VAL A 334 -54.93 -24.78 69.88
C VAL A 334 -54.95 -23.51 69.04
N LEU A 335 -55.91 -22.60 69.24
CA LEU A 335 -55.93 -21.31 68.53
C LEU A 335 -54.73 -20.43 68.93
N ALA A 336 -54.32 -20.47 70.21
CA ALA A 336 -53.17 -19.72 70.69
C ALA A 336 -51.87 -20.26 70.06
N GLU A 337 -51.71 -21.58 69.99
CA GLU A 337 -50.59 -22.23 69.29
C GLU A 337 -50.58 -21.87 67.79
N GLN A 338 -51.73 -21.85 67.13
CA GLN A 338 -51.83 -21.43 65.72
C GLN A 338 -51.46 -19.96 65.51
N TYR A 339 -51.84 -19.08 66.45
CA TYR A 339 -51.42 -17.68 66.43
C TYR A 339 -49.91 -17.52 66.59
N GLU A 340 -49.32 -18.19 67.59
CA GLU A 340 -47.87 -18.17 67.80
C GLU A 340 -47.12 -18.73 66.59
N HIS A 341 -47.62 -19.82 66.00
CA HIS A 341 -47.06 -20.38 64.78
C HIS A 341 -47.11 -19.37 63.62
N SER A 342 -48.26 -18.72 63.40
CA SER A 342 -48.43 -17.75 62.31
C SER A 342 -47.52 -16.51 62.48
N ILE A 343 -47.33 -16.04 63.72
CA ILE A 343 -46.40 -14.95 64.04
C ILE A 343 -44.95 -15.39 63.79
N ASN A 344 -44.56 -16.58 64.25
CA ASN A 344 -43.21 -17.11 64.06
C ASN A 344 -42.88 -17.36 62.59
N GLU A 345 -43.82 -17.89 61.81
CA GLU A 345 -43.66 -18.08 60.36
C GLU A 345 -43.48 -16.75 59.63
N MET A 346 -44.26 -15.73 59.98
CA MET A 346 -44.14 -14.38 59.41
C MET A 346 -42.75 -13.78 59.70
N VAL A 347 -42.30 -13.82 60.96
CA VAL A 347 -41.00 -13.27 61.38
C VAL A 347 -39.84 -14.03 60.71
N THR A 348 -39.93 -15.36 60.65
CA THR A 348 -38.90 -16.22 60.04
C THR A 348 -38.82 -16.01 58.52
N SER A 349 -39.97 -15.97 57.84
CA SER A 349 -40.05 -15.69 56.40
C SER A 349 -39.42 -14.33 56.05
N GLN A 350 -39.63 -13.33 56.90
CA GLN A 350 -39.04 -12.02 56.69
C GLN A 350 -37.53 -12.01 56.99
N ALA A 351 -37.07 -12.72 58.02
CA ALA A 351 -35.64 -12.86 58.31
C ALA A 351 -34.86 -13.48 57.14
N VAL A 352 -35.44 -14.51 56.50
CA VAL A 352 -34.86 -15.16 55.31
C VAL A 352 -34.81 -14.21 54.11
N ARG A 353 -35.85 -13.39 53.90
CA ARG A 353 -35.84 -12.36 52.84
C ARG A 353 -34.75 -11.31 53.06
N VAL A 354 -34.55 -10.84 54.29
CA VAL A 354 -33.48 -9.88 54.61
C VAL A 354 -32.09 -10.48 54.35
N GLN A 355 -31.88 -11.74 54.72
CA GLN A 355 -30.61 -12.42 54.48
C GLN A 355 -30.34 -12.63 52.99
N HIS A 356 -31.36 -13.01 52.20
CA HIS A 356 -31.23 -13.11 50.75
C HIS A 356 -30.90 -11.75 50.12
N VAL A 357 -31.61 -10.68 50.49
CA VAL A 357 -31.37 -9.34 49.91
C VAL A 357 -30.00 -8.77 50.34
N SER A 358 -29.55 -9.01 51.58
CA SER A 358 -28.20 -8.63 52.03
C SER A 358 -27.08 -9.41 51.36
N ASN A 359 -27.28 -10.68 51.02
CA ASN A 359 -26.26 -11.52 50.38
C ASN A 359 -26.22 -11.37 48.85
N VAL A 360 -27.32 -10.93 48.23
CA VAL A 360 -27.39 -10.67 46.78
C VAL A 360 -26.66 -9.36 46.41
N CYS A 361 -26.65 -8.35 47.29
CA CYS A 361 -25.99 -7.07 47.01
C CYS A 361 -24.46 -7.20 46.76
N PRO A 362 -23.67 -7.94 47.56
CA PRO A 362 -22.25 -8.18 47.27
C PRO A 362 -22.02 -9.09 46.07
N VAL A 363 -22.82 -10.16 45.93
CA VAL A 363 -22.62 -11.20 44.92
C VAL A 363 -22.97 -10.71 43.51
N CYS A 364 -24.03 -9.92 43.34
CA CYS A 364 -24.37 -9.32 42.05
C CYS A 364 -23.36 -8.26 41.61
N VAL A 365 -22.79 -7.48 42.54
CA VAL A 365 -21.73 -6.51 42.23
C VAL A 365 -20.47 -7.25 41.74
N GLN A 366 -20.11 -8.35 42.40
CA GLN A 366 -18.93 -9.15 42.02
C GLN A 366 -19.14 -9.95 40.71
N TYR A 367 -20.35 -10.41 40.43
CA TYR A 367 -20.69 -11.09 39.18
C TYR A 367 -20.74 -10.13 37.98
N MET A 368 -21.27 -8.90 38.14
CA MET A 368 -21.24 -7.89 37.07
C MET A 368 -19.83 -7.39 36.75
N SER A 369 -18.91 -7.36 37.72
CA SER A 369 -17.49 -7.05 37.48
C SER A 369 -16.75 -8.18 36.76
N ASN A 370 -17.17 -9.44 36.91
CA ASN A 370 -16.44 -10.62 36.41
C ASN A 370 -16.98 -11.20 35.09
N VAL A 371 -18.16 -10.77 34.60
CA VAL A 371 -18.85 -11.38 33.44
C VAL A 371 -18.69 -10.60 32.12
N CYS A 372 -17.73 -9.67 32.04
CA CYS A 372 -17.27 -9.15 30.75
C CYS A 372 -15.90 -9.76 30.36
N PRO A 373 -15.84 -11.02 29.86
CA PRO A 373 -14.79 -11.35 28.93
C PRO A 373 -15.11 -10.63 27.62
N VAL A 374 -14.36 -9.56 27.34
CA VAL A 374 -14.26 -8.96 26.00
C VAL A 374 -13.89 -10.11 25.05
N ARG A 375 -14.89 -10.63 24.34
CA ARG A 375 -14.70 -11.70 23.37
C ARG A 375 -14.26 -11.04 22.07
N TRP A 376 -12.95 -11.02 21.87
CA TRP A 376 -12.29 -10.57 20.66
C TRP A 376 -12.73 -11.44 19.47
N GLY A 377 -13.25 -10.79 18.43
CA GLY A 377 -13.57 -11.36 17.13
C GLY A 377 -13.34 -10.31 16.05
#